data_AF-A0AA96CVL5-F1
#
_entry.id   AF-A0AA96CVL5-F1
#
_cell.length_a   1.000
_cell.length_b   1.000
_cell.length_c   1.000
_cell.angle_alpha   90.00
_cell.angle_beta   90.00
_cell.angle_gamma   90.00
#
_symmetry.space_group_name_H-M   'P 1'
#
loop_
_entity.id
_entity.type
_entity.pdbx_description
1 polymer ?
#
loop_
_entity_poly.entity_id
_entity_poly.type
_entity_poly.pdbx_seq_one_letter_code
_entity_poly.pdbx_strand_id
1 'polypeptide(L)' 'MQTHFILDSSELDYSLIDKLKVLFQNKRIELIVSESDDTSYLLSSPKNKEILLNSIKNIENNDKVVFADNKLFK' A
#
# COMPACT_ATOMS: atom_id res chain seq x y z
N MET A 1 2.08 5.66 14.24
CA MET A 1 3.07 4.99 13.39
C MET A 1 2.45 3.71 12.89
N GLN A 2 2.35 3.54 11.57
CA GLN A 2 1.71 2.40 10.93
C GLN A 2 2.80 1.56 10.26
N THR A 3 2.72 0.23 10.38
CA THR A 3 3.66 -0.70 9.77
C THR A 3 2.87 -1.65 8.90
N HIS A 4 3.23 -1.73 7.63
CA HIS A 4 2.60 -2.60 6.65
C HIS A 4 3.55 -3.76 6.33
N PHE A 5 3.01 -4.97 6.29
CA PHE A 5 3.72 -6.17 5.85
C PHE A 5 2.98 -6.70 4.61
N ILE A 6 3.71 -6.87 3.51
CA ILE A 6 3.23 -7.61 2.33
C ILE A 6 3.90 -8.97 2.43
N LEU A 7 3.09 -10.02 2.54
CA LEU A 7 3.55 -11.38 2.81
C LEU A 7 2.72 -12.34 1.96
N ASP A 8 3.35 -13.40 1.48
CA ASP A 8 2.62 -14.54 0.94
C ASP A 8 1.95 -15.32 2.08
N SER A 9 0.89 -16.08 1.76
CA SER A 9 0.18 -16.87 2.77
C SER A 9 1.07 -17.91 3.44
N SER A 10 2.10 -18.41 2.75
CA SER A 10 3.10 -19.33 3.29
C SER A 10 4.03 -18.70 4.32
N GLU A 11 4.13 -17.37 4.34
CA GLU A 11 4.99 -16.62 5.28
C GLU A 11 4.23 -16.21 6.55
N LEU A 12 2.93 -16.52 6.62
CA LEU A 12 2.09 -16.26 7.78
C LEU A 12 2.29 -17.37 8.85
N ASP A 13 3.46 -17.36 9.48
CA ASP A 13 3.87 -18.37 10.46
C ASP A 13 4.02 -17.83 11.89
N TYR A 14 4.35 -18.71 12.83
CA TYR A 14 4.55 -18.32 14.24
C TYR A 14 5.73 -17.36 14.43
N SER A 15 6.71 -17.36 13.53
CA SER A 15 7.85 -16.44 13.60
C SER A 15 7.41 -14.99 13.41
N LEU A 16 6.39 -14.74 12.57
CA LEU A 16 5.81 -13.41 12.38
C LEU A 16 5.19 -12.90 13.69
N ILE A 17 4.46 -13.76 14.40
CA ILE A 17 3.83 -13.39 15.68
C ILE A 17 4.89 -13.02 16.72
N ASP A 18 6.00 -13.75 16.77
CA ASP A 18 7.09 -13.45 17.71
C ASP A 18 7.77 -12.12 17.37
N LYS A 19 7.97 -11.81 16.08
CA LYS A 19 8.46 -10.49 15.65
C LYS A 19 7.50 -9.37 16.04
N LEU A 20 6.19 -9.55 15.87
CA LEU A 20 5.18 -8.55 16.24
C LEU A 20 5.18 -8.26 17.74
N LYS A 21 5.30 -9.30 18.59
CA LYS A 21 5.41 -9.13 20.05
C LYS A 21 6.62 -8.30 20.46
N VAL A 22 7.76 -8.48 19.79
CA VAL A 22 8.98 -7.70 20.07
C VAL A 22 8.82 -6.26 19.60
N LEU A 23 8.34 -6.04 18.37
CA LEU A 23 8.19 -4.70 17.78
C LEU A 23 7.17 -3.82 18.51
N PHE A 24 6.10 -4.42 19.01
CA PHE A 24 4.98 -3.73 19.67
C PHE A 24 4.87 -4.05 21.16
N GLN A 25 5.98 -4.41 21.81
CA GLN A 25 5.99 -4.73 23.24
C GLN A 25 5.30 -3.65 24.07
N ASN A 26 4.42 -4.08 24.99
CA ASN A 26 3.64 -3.22 25.90
C ASN A 26 2.71 -2.21 25.20
N LYS A 27 2.36 -2.45 23.93
CA LYS A 27 1.39 -1.63 23.19
C LYS A 27 0.15 -2.47 22.88
N ARG A 28 -1.02 -1.82 22.89
CA ARG A 28 -2.22 -2.39 22.30
C ARG A 28 -2.10 -2.31 20.79
N ILE A 29 -2.25 -3.45 20.11
CA ILE A 29 -2.22 -3.53 18.65
C ILE A 29 -3.58 -4.00 18.11
N GLU A 30 -3.89 -3.54 16.91
CA GLU A 30 -5.02 -3.97 16.10
C GLU A 30 -4.44 -4.64 14.85
N LEU A 31 -4.91 -5.86 14.53
CA LEU A 31 -4.50 -6.61 13.34
C LEU A 31 -5.70 -6.70 12.39
N ILE A 32 -5.55 -6.18 11.18
CA ILE A 32 -6.56 -6.22 10.12
C ILE A 32 -6.06 -7.19 9.05
N VAL A 33 -6.86 -8.18 8.70
CA VAL A 33 -6.58 -9.17 7.65
C VAL A 33 -7.71 -9.11 6.63
N SER A 34 -7.38 -8.93 5.36
CA SER A 34 -8.33 -8.89 4.25
C SER A 34 -7.74 -9.62 3.04
N GLU A 35 -8.58 -10.23 2.20
CA GLU A 35 -8.16 -10.59 0.84
C GLU A 35 -7.73 -9.30 0.14
N SER A 36 -6.60 -9.34 -0.56
CA SER A 36 -6.00 -8.15 -1.18
C SER A 36 -6.86 -7.63 -2.33
N ASP A 37 -7.83 -6.78 -2.01
CA ASP A 37 -8.42 -5.82 -2.92
C ASP A 37 -8.36 -4.43 -2.26
N ASP A 38 -7.18 -3.81 -2.38
CA ASP A 38 -6.92 -2.46 -1.88
C ASP A 38 -7.79 -1.40 -2.59
N THR A 39 -8.50 -1.75 -3.66
CA THR A 39 -9.41 -0.83 -4.37
C THR A 39 -10.44 -0.25 -3.41
N SER A 40 -11.04 -1.07 -2.56
CA SER A 40 -12.04 -0.60 -1.59
C SER A 40 -11.44 0.38 -0.58
N TYR A 41 -10.21 0.12 -0.12
CA TYR A 41 -9.47 1.02 0.77
C TYR A 41 -9.08 2.32 0.07
N LEU A 42 -8.50 2.24 -1.13
CA LEU A 42 -8.08 3.39 -1.94
C LEU A 42 -9.27 4.28 -2.32
N LEU A 43 -10.45 3.68 -2.57
CA LEU A 43 -11.67 4.41 -2.93
C LEU A 43 -12.52 4.83 -1.73
N SER A 44 -12.17 4.45 -0.50
CA SER A 44 -12.95 4.72 0.72
C SER A 44 -13.10 6.21 1.02
N SER A 45 -12.09 7.01 0.71
CA SER A 45 -12.11 8.47 0.86
C SER A 45 -12.56 9.14 -0.44
N PRO A 46 -13.65 9.95 -0.44
CA PRO A 46 -14.12 10.65 -1.64
C PRO A 46 -13.03 11.50 -2.30
N LYS A 47 -12.21 12.17 -1.47
CA LYS A 47 -11.09 12.99 -1.95
C LYS A 47 -10.00 12.13 -2.59
N ASN A 48 -9.65 11.00 -1.99
CA ASN A 48 -8.62 10.11 -2.54
C ASN A 48 -9.10 9.48 -3.86
N LYS A 49 -10.36 9.04 -3.90
CA LYS A 49 -11.01 8.53 -5.11
C LYS A 49 -10.95 9.53 -6.27
N GLU A 50 -11.29 10.80 -6.03
CA GLU A 50 -11.24 11.83 -7.08
C GLU A 50 -9.81 12.02 -7.63
N ILE A 51 -8.81 12.10 -6.75
CA ILE A 51 -7.40 12.26 -7.13
C ILE A 51 -6.93 11.08 -7.99
N LEU A 52 -7.26 9.85 -7.58
CA LEU A 52 -6.88 8.63 -8.30
C LEU A 52 -7.53 8.59 -9.69
N LEU A 53 -8.83 8.85 -9.78
CA LEU A 53 -9.56 8.84 -11.07
C LEU A 53 -9.06 9.94 -12.02
N ASN A 54 -8.75 11.13 -11.50
CA ASN A 54 -8.16 12.21 -12.31
C ASN A 54 -6.74 11.85 -12.79
N SER A 55 -5.95 11.18 -11.95
CA SER A 55 -4.60 10.74 -12.32
C SER A 55 -4.62 9.67 -13.42
N ILE A 56 -5.58 8.73 -13.35
CA ILE A 56 -5.80 7.74 -14.41
C ILE A 56 -6.14 8.42 -15.73
N LYS A 57 -7.08 9.38 -15.72
CA LYS A 57 -7.43 10.16 -16.92
C LYS A 57 -6.26 10.94 -17.50
N ASN A 58 -5.42 11.53 -16.64
CA ASN A 58 -4.23 12.24 -17.08
C ASN A 58 -3.29 11.28 -17.85
N ILE A 59 -3.05 10.07 -17.32
CA ILE A 59 -2.23 9.05 -17.97
C ILE A 59 -2.84 8.61 -19.31
N GLU A 60 -4.13 8.28 -19.34
CA GLU A 60 -4.84 7.85 -20.56
C GLU A 60 -4.79 8.89 -21.67
N ASN A 61 -4.86 10.18 -21.31
CA ASN A 61 -4.80 11.29 -22.25
C ASN A 61 -3.38 11.78 -22.54
N ASN A 62 -2.36 11.16 -21.94
CA ASN A 62 -0.97 11.61 -21.97
C ASN A 62 -0.80 13.08 -21.54
N ASP A 63 -1.68 13.54 -20.64
CA ASP A 63 -1.68 14.88 -20.05
C ASP A 63 -0.96 14.84 -18.69
N LYS A 64 -0.10 15.82 -18.42
CA LYS A 64 0.68 15.92 -17.16
C LYS A 64 1.49 14.66 -16.81
N VAL A 65 1.83 13.85 -17.80
CA VAL A 65 2.73 12.69 -17.65
C VAL A 65 4.16 13.14 -17.93
N VAL A 66 5.08 12.77 -17.04
CA VAL A 66 6.52 13.00 -17.24
C VAL A 66 7.18 11.66 -17.48
N PHE A 67 7.85 11.53 -18.63
CA PHE A 67 8.66 10.35 -18.94
C PHE A 67 10.09 10.59 -18.47
N ALA A 68 10.59 9.69 -17.65
CA ALA A 68 11.97 9.73 -17.21
C ALA A 68 12.90 9.38 -18.39
N ASP A 69 13.93 10.20 -18.64
CA ASP A 69 14.95 9.85 -19.63
C ASP A 69 15.87 8.77 -19.07
N ASN A 70 15.74 7.55 -19.58
CA ASN A 70 16.54 6.39 -19.18
C ASN A 70 18.06 6.57 -19.40
N LYS A 71 18.49 7.60 -20.14
CA LYS A 71 19.91 7.93 -20.31
C LYS A 71 20.51 8.65 -19.10
N LEU A 72 19.68 9.24 -18.23
CA LEU A 72 20.13 9.96 -17.02
C LEU A 72 20.40 9.03 -15.83
N PHE A 73 20.06 7.75 -15.94
CA PHE A 73 20.20 6.73 -14.88
C PHE A 73 21.23 5.64 -15.22
N LYS A 74 22.16 5.93 -16.15
CA LYS A 74 23.28 5.05 -16.53
C LYS A 74 24.61 5.57 -16.03
#